data_AF-S3KET1-F1
#
_entry.id   AF-S3KET1-F1
#
_cell.length_a   1.000
_cell.length_b   1.000
_cell.length_c   1.000
_cell.angle_alpha   90.00
_cell.angle_beta   90.00
_cell.angle_gamma   90.00
#
_symmetry.space_group_name_H-M   'P 1'
#
loop_
_entity.id
_entity.type
_entity.pdbx_description
1 polymer ?
#
loop_
_entity_poly.entity_id
_entity_poly.type
_entity_poly.pdbx_seq_one_letter_code
_entity_poly.pdbx_strand_id
1 'polypeptide(L)'
;MNKKALYKTALFALSFCAFSAVLVLVYVQAEKVKTKRLSTEVQRVLRQSGSTASVTGNVLLKTPAQISSLVFSLADKNGQKAGYACLVRITGSCGPVPAVFVCDEQKNISFAGIAGLADVFSKELYGLTDTQLFYWTSRIALFMKAAGK
;
A
#
# COMPACT_ATOMS: atom_id res chain seq x y z
N MET A 1 36.62 -18.49 31.67
CA MET A 1 36.32 -17.78 30.41
C MET A 1 37.46 -16.80 30.11
N ASN A 2 38.13 -16.89 28.96
CA ASN A 2 39.37 -16.15 28.67
C ASN A 2 39.04 -14.69 28.24
N LYS A 3 39.64 -13.67 28.88
CA LYS A 3 39.37 -12.24 28.62
C LYS A 3 39.54 -11.86 27.14
N LYS A 4 40.48 -12.50 26.44
CA LYS A 4 40.70 -12.31 24.99
C LYS A 4 39.55 -12.82 24.13
N ALA A 5 38.89 -13.91 24.53
CA ALA A 5 37.72 -14.43 23.84
C ALA A 5 36.51 -13.51 24.03
N LEU A 6 36.31 -13.00 25.25
CA LEU A 6 35.24 -12.05 25.58
C LEU A 6 35.33 -10.76 24.76
N TYR A 7 36.55 -10.22 24.60
CA TYR A 7 36.78 -9.00 23.82
C TYR A 7 36.49 -9.21 22.33
N LYS A 8 36.91 -10.34 21.75
CA LYS A 8 36.62 -10.68 20.34
C LYS A 8 35.12 -10.84 20.10
N THR A 9 34.40 -11.50 21.00
CA THR A 9 32.93 -11.63 20.89
C THR A 9 32.23 -10.29 21.03
N ALA A 10 32.70 -9.40 21.92
CA ALA A 10 32.14 -8.07 22.08
C ALA A 10 32.36 -7.19 20.84
N LEU A 11 33.56 -7.22 20.25
CA LEU A 11 33.87 -6.49 19.02
C LEU A 11 33.02 -6.99 17.84
N PHE A 12 32.85 -8.30 17.71
CA PHE A 12 32.01 -8.89 16.67
C PHE A 12 30.53 -8.50 16.84
N ALA A 13 30.00 -8.59 18.06
CA ALA A 13 28.63 -8.17 18.36
C ALA A 13 28.42 -6.67 18.06
N LEU A 14 29.38 -5.80 18.42
CA LEU A 14 29.31 -4.37 18.12
C LEU A 14 29.27 -4.11 16.61
N SER A 15 30.13 -4.79 15.85
CA SER A 15 30.17 -4.68 14.39
C SER A 15 28.86 -5.15 13.75
N PHE A 16 28.31 -6.27 14.21
CA PHE A 16 27.03 -6.79 13.74
C PHE A 16 25.85 -5.86 14.05
N CYS A 17 25.81 -5.27 15.26
CA CYS A 17 24.80 -4.28 15.63
C CYS A 17 24.91 -3.01 14.76
N ALA A 18 26.12 -2.51 14.54
CA ALA A 18 26.35 -1.33 13.70
C ALA A 18 25.90 -1.59 12.25
N PHE A 19 26.24 -2.74 11.68
CA PHE A 19 25.80 -3.13 10.33
C PHE A 19 24.27 -3.26 10.25
N SER A 20 23.65 -3.91 11.23
CA SER A 20 22.20 -4.06 11.31
C SER A 20 21.48 -2.70 11.39
N ALA A 21 22.03 -1.76 12.16
CA ALA A 21 21.48 -0.40 12.26
C ALA A 21 21.51 0.33 10.90
N VAL A 22 22.60 0.19 10.15
CA VAL A 22 22.70 0.75 8.78
C VAL A 22 21.65 0.15 7.86
N LEU A 23 21.47 -1.18 7.90
CA LEU A 23 20.43 -1.85 7.09
C LEU A 23 19.03 -1.35 7.42
N VAL A 24 18.72 -1.16 8.71
CA VAL A 24 17.42 -0.62 9.14
C VAL A 24 17.21 0.80 8.60
N LEU A 25 18.22 1.66 8.65
CA LEU A 25 18.12 3.03 8.11
C LEU A 25 17.87 3.04 6.60
N VAL A 26 18.59 2.20 5.84
CA VAL A 26 18.39 2.06 4.40
C VAL A 26 16.99 1.54 4.08
N TYR A 27 16.55 0.50 4.80
CA TYR A 27 15.20 -0.07 4.64
C TYR A 27 14.10 0.97 4.90
N VAL A 28 14.20 1.73 5.99
CA VAL A 28 13.20 2.76 6.34
C VAL A 28 13.13 3.84 5.25
N GLN A 29 14.27 4.27 4.71
CA GLN A 29 14.28 5.25 3.62
C GLN A 29 13.67 4.67 2.33
N ALA A 30 14.01 3.43 1.98
CA ALA A 30 13.46 2.75 0.81
C ALA A 30 11.93 2.62 0.90
N GLU A 31 11.39 2.23 2.05
CA GLU A 31 9.94 2.13 2.28
C GLU A 31 9.24 3.50 2.20
N LYS A 32 9.86 4.58 2.70
CA LYS A 32 9.31 5.94 2.54
C LYS A 32 9.23 6.36 1.07
N VAL A 33 10.29 6.15 0.30
CA VAL A 33 10.33 6.49 -1.13
C VAL A 33 9.31 5.67 -1.91
N LYS A 34 9.24 4.36 -1.64
CA LYS A 34 8.27 3.45 -2.24
C LYS A 34 6.83 3.88 -1.95
N THR A 35 6.50 4.20 -0.69
CA THR A 35 5.17 4.65 -0.29
C THR A 35 4.79 5.95 -1.00
N LYS A 36 5.72 6.91 -1.11
CA LYS A 36 5.50 8.18 -1.81
C LYS A 36 5.29 8.00 -3.32
N ARG A 37 6.03 7.07 -3.94
CA ARG A 37 5.83 6.73 -5.36
C ARG A 37 4.45 6.10 -5.57
N LEU A 38 4.05 5.18 -4.70
CA LEU A 38 2.74 4.53 -4.78
C LEU A 38 1.58 5.50 -4.53
N SER A 39 1.71 6.44 -3.59
CA SER A 39 0.68 7.48 -3.38
C SER A 39 0.52 8.39 -4.61
N THR A 40 1.62 8.68 -5.30
CA THR A 40 1.60 9.46 -6.55
C THR A 40 0.88 8.71 -7.67
N GLU A 41 1.13 7.40 -7.80
CA GLU A 41 0.41 6.57 -8.77
C GLU A 41 -1.07 6.42 -8.44
N VAL A 42 -1.44 6.23 -7.17
CA VAL A 42 -2.84 6.21 -6.74
C VAL A 42 -3.50 7.55 -7.05
N GLN A 43 -2.84 8.67 -6.78
CA GLN A 43 -3.35 10.00 -7.13
C GLN A 43 -3.59 10.15 -8.63
N ARG A 44 -2.70 9.58 -9.46
CA ARG A 44 -2.85 9.58 -10.91
C ARG A 44 -4.06 8.77 -11.34
N VAL A 45 -4.24 7.55 -10.81
CA VAL A 45 -5.40 6.70 -11.10
C VAL A 45 -6.71 7.39 -10.70
N LEU A 46 -6.74 8.05 -9.53
CA LEU A 46 -7.92 8.81 -9.08
C LEU A 46 -8.29 9.95 -10.04
N ARG A 47 -7.30 10.70 -10.53
CA ARG A 47 -7.53 11.78 -11.50
C ARG A 47 -8.08 11.22 -12.81
N GLN A 48 -7.55 10.09 -13.25
CA GLN A 48 -7.98 9.41 -14.47
C GLN A 48 -9.39 8.82 -14.34
N SER A 49 -9.79 8.37 -13.15
CA SER A 49 -11.15 7.90 -12.88
C SER A 49 -12.17 9.04 -12.70
N GLY A 50 -11.77 10.30 -12.87
CA GLY A 50 -12.62 11.48 -12.66
C GLY A 50 -12.83 11.88 -11.20
N SER A 51 -12.11 11.27 -10.25
CA SER A 51 -12.20 11.64 -8.84
C SER A 51 -11.52 12.98 -8.56
N THR A 52 -12.19 13.81 -7.77
CA THR A 52 -11.65 15.10 -7.30
C THR A 52 -10.89 14.97 -5.97
N ALA A 53 -10.87 13.76 -5.39
CA ALA A 53 -10.22 13.51 -4.12
C ALA A 53 -8.68 13.47 -4.26
N SER A 54 -8.01 13.89 -3.20
CA SER A 54 -6.55 13.91 -3.10
C SER A 54 -6.05 12.96 -2.00
N VAL A 55 -4.96 12.27 -2.27
CA VAL A 55 -4.28 11.40 -1.31
C VAL A 55 -3.58 12.24 -0.25
N THR A 56 -3.96 12.07 1.02
CA THR A 56 -3.41 12.87 2.14
C THR A 56 -2.38 12.12 2.98
N GLY A 57 -2.42 10.79 3.00
CA GLY A 57 -1.46 10.00 3.79
C GLY A 57 -1.68 8.51 3.71
N ASN A 58 -0.71 7.73 4.18
CA ASN A 58 -0.81 6.29 4.32
C ASN A 58 -1.51 5.93 5.63
N VAL A 59 -2.41 4.95 5.58
CA VAL A 59 -3.17 4.43 6.72
C VAL A 59 -2.66 3.04 7.03
N LEU A 60 -2.16 2.89 8.26
CA LEU A 60 -1.70 1.59 8.75
C LEU A 60 -2.91 0.73 9.12
N LEU A 61 -3.18 -0.30 8.33
CA LEU A 61 -4.16 -1.32 8.70
C LEU A 61 -3.58 -2.21 9.81
N LYS A 62 -4.22 -2.25 10.99
CA LYS A 62 -3.85 -3.18 12.08
C LYS A 62 -4.31 -4.63 11.80
N THR A 63 -4.26 -5.06 10.55
CA THR A 63 -4.74 -6.39 10.14
C THR A 63 -3.71 -7.07 9.22
N PRO A 64 -3.67 -8.42 9.17
CA PRO A 64 -2.77 -9.14 8.27
C PRO A 64 -2.91 -8.76 6.78
N ALA A 65 -4.04 -8.17 6.39
CA ALA A 65 -4.27 -7.65 5.04
C ALA A 65 -3.23 -6.59 4.62
N GLN A 66 -2.59 -5.90 5.58
CA GLN A 66 -1.53 -4.91 5.35
C GLN A 66 -0.37 -5.45 4.50
N ILE A 67 -0.12 -6.77 4.51
CA ILE A 67 0.96 -7.39 3.72
C ILE A 67 0.67 -7.31 2.22
N SER A 68 -0.61 -7.36 1.83
CA SER A 68 -1.04 -7.40 0.42
C SER A 68 -1.77 -6.14 -0.04
N SER A 69 -2.00 -5.18 0.85
CA SER A 69 -2.70 -3.93 0.56
C SER A 69 -2.07 -2.72 1.23
N LEU A 70 -2.02 -1.62 0.50
CA LEU A 70 -1.71 -0.29 1.02
C LEU A 70 -2.98 0.56 1.00
N VAL A 71 -3.24 1.28 2.08
CA VAL A 71 -4.44 2.12 2.19
C VAL A 71 -4.01 3.56 2.35
N PHE A 72 -4.65 4.44 1.61
CA PHE A 72 -4.39 5.87 1.63
C PHE A 72 -5.65 6.61 2.05
N SER A 73 -5.51 7.58 2.96
CA SER A 73 -6.60 8.52 3.26
C SER A 73 -6.81 9.46 2.09
N LEU A 74 -8.08 9.75 1.81
CA LEU A 74 -8.49 10.71 0.80
C LEU A 74 -9.11 11.94 1.47
N ALA A 75 -8.84 13.11 0.89
CA ALA A 75 -9.55 14.34 1.21
C ALA A 75 -10.18 14.96 -0.03
N ASP A 76 -11.29 15.66 0.17
CA ASP A 76 -11.96 16.44 -0.87
C ASP A 76 -11.18 17.74 -1.16
N LYS A 77 -11.73 18.57 -2.06
CA LYS A 77 -11.13 19.87 -2.40
C LYS A 77 -11.07 20.85 -1.21
N ASN A 78 -11.89 20.64 -0.19
CA ASN A 78 -11.97 21.47 1.01
C ASN A 78 -11.10 20.93 2.15
N GLY A 79 -10.35 19.84 1.91
CA GLY A 79 -9.51 19.19 2.92
C GLY A 79 -10.30 18.34 3.92
N GLN A 80 -11.60 18.14 3.71
CA GLN A 80 -12.41 17.23 4.52
C GLN A 80 -12.14 15.79 4.10
N LYS A 81 -12.34 14.85 5.03
CA LYS A 81 -12.21 13.43 4.73
C LYS A 81 -13.18 13.07 3.59
N ALA A 82 -12.68 12.31 2.60
CA ALA A 82 -13.48 11.87 1.45
C ALA A 82 -13.55 10.34 1.31
N GLY A 83 -12.88 9.62 2.23
CA GLY A 83 -12.79 8.17 2.22
C GLY A 83 -11.35 7.68 2.15
N TYR A 84 -11.17 6.54 1.47
CA TYR A 84 -9.88 5.85 1.38
C TYR A 84 -9.64 5.27 -0.02
N ALA A 85 -8.39 5.26 -0.46
CA ALA A 85 -7.96 4.49 -1.62
C ALA A 85 -7.19 3.25 -1.17
N CYS A 86 -7.58 2.08 -1.65
CA CYS A 86 -6.93 0.81 -1.35
C CYS A 86 -6.18 0.32 -2.59
N LEU A 87 -4.86 0.26 -2.50
CA LEU A 87 -4.00 -0.36 -3.50
C LEU A 87 -3.78 -1.83 -3.12
N VAL A 88 -4.22 -2.74 -3.98
CA VAL A 88 -4.18 -4.18 -3.76
C VAL A 88 -3.47 -4.87 -4.92
N ARG A 89 -2.63 -5.86 -4.62
CA ARG A 89 -2.05 -6.72 -5.66
C ARG A 89 -2.98 -7.89 -5.95
N ILE A 90 -3.53 -7.92 -7.16
CA ILE A 90 -4.36 -9.02 -7.66
C ILE A 90 -3.52 -9.83 -8.65
N THR A 91 -3.49 -11.16 -8.54
CA THR A 91 -2.84 -11.99 -9.55
C THR A 91 -3.65 -11.94 -10.84
N GLY A 92 -3.12 -11.27 -11.86
CA GLY A 92 -3.64 -11.25 -13.22
C GLY A 92 -2.94 -12.28 -14.11
N SER A 93 -3.28 -12.29 -15.40
CA SER A 93 -2.72 -13.20 -16.41
C SER A 93 -1.22 -13.00 -16.63
N CYS A 94 -0.74 -11.75 -16.52
CA CYS A 94 0.66 -11.37 -16.72
C CYS A 94 1.44 -11.16 -15.41
N GLY A 95 0.92 -11.67 -14.29
CA GLY A 95 1.51 -11.51 -12.96
C GLY A 95 0.73 -10.55 -12.04
N PRO A 96 1.31 -10.12 -10.92
CA PRO A 96 0.62 -9.27 -9.95
C PRO A 96 0.30 -7.88 -10.50
N VAL A 97 -0.98 -7.55 -10.50
CA VAL A 97 -1.56 -6.29 -10.99
C VAL A 97 -1.89 -5.38 -9.79
N PRO A 98 -1.34 -4.17 -9.71
CA PRO A 98 -1.60 -3.24 -8.61
C PRO A 98 -2.92 -2.47 -8.83
N ALA A 99 -4.03 -3.12 -8.50
CA ALA A 99 -5.38 -2.57 -8.61
C ALA A 99 -5.67 -1.54 -7.52
N VAL A 100 -6.33 -0.44 -7.90
CA VAL A 100 -6.76 0.64 -7.00
C VAL A 100 -8.27 0.57 -6.85
N PHE A 101 -8.73 0.54 -5.61
CA PHE A 101 -10.12 0.64 -5.23
C PHE A 101 -10.35 1.90 -4.40
N VAL A 102 -11.53 2.49 -4.50
CA VAL A 102 -11.95 3.63 -3.70
C VAL A 102 -13.06 3.20 -2.77
N CYS A 103 -12.90 3.46 -1.48
CA CYS A 103 -13.93 3.36 -0.47
C CYS A 103 -14.38 4.78 -0.13
N ASP A 104 -15.60 5.16 -0.50
CA ASP A 104 -16.15 6.47 -0.12
C ASP A 104 -16.54 6.50 1.37
N GLU A 105 -17.07 7.64 1.83
CA GLU A 105 -17.55 7.80 3.21
C GLU A 105 -18.77 6.93 3.54
N GLN A 106 -19.58 6.60 2.53
CA GLN A 106 -20.74 5.73 2.64
C GLN A 106 -20.36 4.25 2.66
N LYS A 107 -19.06 3.94 2.57
CA LYS A 107 -18.48 2.59 2.50
C LYS A 107 -18.82 1.85 1.21
N ASN A 108 -19.20 2.57 0.15
CA ASN A 108 -19.26 2.00 -1.18
C ASN A 108 -17.83 1.82 -1.69
N ILE A 109 -17.55 0.64 -2.25
CA ILE A 109 -16.24 0.29 -2.76
C ILE A 109 -16.34 0.08 -4.26
N SER A 110 -15.55 0.84 -5.01
CA SER A 110 -15.50 0.76 -6.47
C SER A 110 -14.07 0.56 -6.95
N PHE A 111 -13.92 -0.14 -8.08
CA PHE A 111 -12.64 -0.24 -8.77
C PHE A 111 -12.38 1.06 -9.52
N ALA A 112 -11.21 1.67 -9.30
CA ALA A 112 -10.83 2.95 -9.90
C ALA A 112 -9.81 2.79 -11.04
N GLY A 113 -9.04 1.71 -11.06
CA GLY A 113 -8.06 1.45 -12.12
C GLY A 113 -6.84 0.69 -11.63
N ILE A 114 -5.74 0.78 -12.38
CA ILE A 114 -4.50 0.05 -12.11
C ILE A 114 -3.33 1.05 -12.03
N ALA A 115 -2.55 0.98 -10.94
CA ALA A 115 -1.40 1.84 -10.73
C ALA A 115 -0.24 1.48 -11.69
N GLY A 116 0.55 2.48 -12.12
CA GLY A 116 1.68 2.29 -13.05
C GLY A 116 1.32 2.12 -14.53
N LEU A 117 0.03 2.19 -14.89
CA LEU A 117 -0.44 2.12 -16.28
C LEU A 117 -1.02 3.44 -16.77
N ALA A 118 -0.57 3.89 -17.95
CA ALA A 118 -0.89 5.20 -18.50
C ALA A 118 -2.37 5.33 -18.92
N ASP A 119 -3.03 4.24 -19.31
CA ASP A 119 -4.40 4.23 -19.80
C ASP A 119 -5.39 3.52 -18.85
N VAL A 120 -6.64 3.99 -18.87
CA VAL A 120 -7.75 3.53 -17.99
C VAL A 120 -8.42 2.25 -18.51
N PHE A 121 -8.00 1.73 -19.66
CA PHE A 121 -8.66 0.63 -20.36
C PHE A 121 -7.68 -0.56 -20.46
N SER A 122 -7.98 -1.77 -20.03
CA SER A 122 -9.21 -2.41 -19.57
C SER A 122 -8.78 -3.46 -18.52
N LYS A 123 -9.59 -3.69 -17.48
CA LYS A 123 -9.30 -4.72 -16.46
C LYS A 123 -9.08 -6.10 -17.13
N GLU A 124 -9.73 -6.31 -18.27
CA GLU A 124 -9.67 -7.47 -19.15
C GLU A 124 -8.28 -7.66 -19.77
N LEU A 125 -7.60 -6.58 -20.18
CA LEU A 125 -6.25 -6.65 -20.77
C LEU A 125 -5.22 -7.21 -19.78
N TYR A 126 -5.46 -7.03 -18.48
CA TYR A 126 -4.62 -7.51 -17.39
C TYR A 126 -5.15 -8.80 -16.76
N GLY A 127 -6.18 -9.40 -17.37
CA GLY A 127 -6.78 -10.66 -16.90
C GLY A 127 -7.50 -10.54 -15.56
N LEU A 128 -7.95 -9.33 -15.19
CA LEU A 128 -8.77 -9.14 -14.00
C LEU A 128 -10.24 -9.44 -14.33
N THR A 129 -10.77 -10.46 -13.66
CA THR A 129 -12.17 -10.89 -13.81
C THR A 129 -13.09 -10.15 -12.84
N ASP A 130 -14.37 -10.05 -13.18
CA ASP A 130 -15.39 -9.48 -12.28
C ASP A 130 -15.48 -10.23 -10.94
N THR A 131 -15.28 -11.54 -10.95
CA THR A 131 -15.22 -12.35 -9.73
C THR A 131 -14.06 -11.93 -8.82
N GLN A 132 -12.89 -11.66 -9.38
CA GLN A 132 -11.74 -11.16 -8.61
C GLN A 132 -12.00 -9.76 -8.05
N LEU A 133 -12.57 -8.86 -8.86
CA LEU A 133 -12.92 -7.52 -8.40
C LEU A 133 -13.96 -7.56 -7.28
N PHE A 134 -15.00 -8.38 -7.44
CA PHE A 134 -16.04 -8.58 -6.43
C PHE A 134 -15.48 -9.17 -5.12
N TYR A 135 -14.61 -10.19 -5.24
CA TYR A 135 -13.90 -10.76 -4.10
C TYR A 135 -13.14 -9.67 -3.33
N TRP A 136 -12.38 -8.83 -4.05
CA TRP A 136 -11.58 -7.79 -3.42
C TRP A 136 -12.42 -6.67 -2.83
N THR A 137 -13.48 -6.23 -3.49
CA THR A 137 -14.47 -5.31 -2.91
C THR A 137 -15.01 -5.84 -1.59
N SER A 138 -15.40 -7.12 -1.53
CA SER A 138 -15.88 -7.75 -0.30
C SER A 138 -14.81 -7.81 0.80
N ARG A 139 -13.56 -8.13 0.43
CA ARG A 139 -12.44 -8.17 1.39
C ARG A 139 -12.08 -6.78 1.91
N ILE A 140 -12.08 -5.76 1.05
CA ILE A 140 -11.85 -4.35 1.42
C ILE A 140 -12.88 -3.91 2.44
N ALA A 141 -14.17 -4.22 2.22
CA ALA A 141 -15.22 -3.89 3.18
C ALA A 141 -14.92 -4.44 4.59
N LEU A 142 -14.41 -5.68 4.66
CA LEU A 142 -14.08 -6.33 5.93
C LEU A 142 -12.92 -5.64 6.66
N PHE A 143 -11.82 -5.32 5.98
CA PHE A 143 -10.67 -4.70 6.68
C PHE A 143 -10.86 -3.21 6.92
N MET A 144 -11.65 -2.49 6.11
CA MET A 144 -12.02 -1.10 6.37
C MET A 144 -12.96 -0.98 7.58
N LYS A 145 -13.84 -1.97 7.80
CA LYS A 145 -14.63 -2.07 9.03
C LYS A 145 -13.77 -2.28 10.28
N ALA A 146 -12.65 -3.00 10.14
CA ALA A 146 -11.70 -3.21 11.22
C ALA A 146 -10.80 -1.98 11.48
N ALA A 147 -10.49 -1.19 10.44
CA ALA A 147 -9.66 0.01 10.55
C ALA A 147 -10.39 1.22 11.17
N GLY A 148 -11.72 1.23 11.15
CA GLY A 148 -12.55 2.25 11.80
C GLY A 148 -12.88 2.00 13.27
N LYS A 149 -12.34 0.93 13.87
CA LYS A 149 -12.39 0.64 15.32
C LYS A 149 -11.04 0.92 15.95
#